data_AF-X1H6G6-F1
#
_entry.id   AF-X1H6G6-F1
#
_cell.length_a   1.000
_cell.length_b   1.000
_cell.length_c   1.000
_cell.angle_alpha   90.00
_cell.angle_beta   90.00
_cell.angle_gamma   90.00
#
_symmetry.space_group_name_H-M   'P 1'
#
loop_
_entity.id
_entity.type
_entity.pdbx_description
1 polymer ?
#
loop_
_entity_poly.entity_id
_entity_poly.type
_entity_poly.pdbx_seq_one_letter_code
_entity_poly.pdbx_strand_id
1 'polypeptide(L)' 'MYKYPEVKDLSLKIIERLNKDNVRCVVLTKGVYPKLLTNTEKYGPNNEYGITLVSLDNNFKGRFEPYSAPYKERVSS' A
#
# COMPACT_ATOMS: atom_id res chain seq x y z
N MET A 1 -5.45 2.96 -1.90
CA MET A 1 -4.40 4.02 -1.84
C MET A 1 -4.21 4.71 -3.18
N TYR A 2 -3.97 3.97 -4.27
CA TYR A 2 -3.80 4.53 -5.60
C TYR A 2 -5.15 4.89 -6.25
N LYS A 3 -5.29 6.12 -6.78
CA LYS A 3 -6.50 6.66 -7.46
C LYS A 3 -7.83 6.69 -6.68
N TYR A 4 -7.86 6.13 -5.48
CA TYR A 4 -9.03 6.11 -4.58
C TYR A 4 -8.65 6.76 -3.24
N PRO A 5 -8.84 8.08 -3.08
CA PRO A 5 -8.50 8.83 -1.87
C PRO A 5 -9.19 8.30 -0.61
N GLU A 6 -10.44 7.87 -0.72
CA GLU A 6 -11.24 7.31 0.37
C GLU A 6 -10.62 6.02 0.93
N VAL A 7 -10.12 5.15 0.05
CA VAL A 7 -9.40 3.93 0.46
C VAL A 7 -8.10 4.30 1.15
N LYS A 8 -7.37 5.30 0.64
CA LYS A 8 -6.14 5.79 1.27
C LYS A 8 -6.42 6.32 2.68
N ASP A 9 -7.41 7.19 2.83
CA ASP A 9 -7.70 7.85 4.10
C ASP A 9 -8.22 6.88 5.16
N LEU A 10 -9.10 5.95 4.78
CA LEU A 10 -9.60 4.91 5.70
C LEU A 10 -8.49 3.95 6.12
N SER A 11 -7.64 3.50 5.19
CA SER A 11 -6.50 2.63 5.54
C SER A 11 -5.54 3.30 6.52
N LEU A 12 -5.22 4.59 6.32
CA LEU A 12 -4.36 5.34 7.25
C LEU A 12 -4.97 5.43 8.66
N LYS A 13 -6.28 5.70 8.76
CA LYS A 13 -7.01 5.74 10.04
C LYS A 13 -7.01 4.38 10.75
N ILE A 14 -7.19 3.28 10.00
CA ILE A 14 -7.17 1.91 10.54
C ILE A 14 -5.77 1.59 11.09
N ILE A 15 -4.72 1.85 10.31
CA ILE A 15 -3.33 1.58 10.72
C ILE A 15 -2.99 2.38 11.98
N GLU A 16 -3.27 3.69 11.99
CA GLU A 16 -3.06 4.54 13.16
C GLU A 16 -3.79 4.00 14.40
N ARG A 17 -5.06 3.59 14.26
CA ARG A 17 -5.84 3.06 15.39
C ARG A 17 -5.26 1.77 15.93
N LEU A 18 -4.87 0.84 15.05
CA LEU A 18 -4.26 -0.44 15.44
C LEU A 18 -2.91 -0.21 16.13
N ASN A 19 -2.08 0.70 15.61
CA ASN A 19 -0.78 0.98 16.19
C ASN A 19 -0.86 1.69 17.54
N LYS A 20 -1.91 2.50 17.80
CA LYS A 20 -2.19 3.05 19.16
C LYS A 20 -2.40 1.95 20.21
N ASP A 21 -2.91 0.80 19.78
CA ASP A 21 -3.11 -0.37 20.63
C ASP A 21 -1.94 -1.37 20.53
N ASN A 22 -0.77 -0.94 20.02
CA ASN A 22 0.43 -1.76 19.76
C ASN A 22 0.19 -3.00 18.86
N VAL A 23 -0.84 -2.95 18.01
CA VAL A 23 -1.11 -4.00 17.04
C VAL A 23 -0.31 -3.74 15.76
N ARG A 24 0.52 -4.70 15.37
CA ARG A 24 1.30 -4.68 14.14
C ARG A 24 0.40 -4.81 12.91
N CYS A 25 0.64 -3.99 11.89
CA CYS A 25 -0.02 -4.12 10.59
C CYS A 25 0.93 -4.74 9.55
N VAL A 26 0.40 -5.68 8.76
CA VAL A 26 1.02 -6.13 7.51
C VAL A 26 0.07 -5.72 6.39
N VAL A 27 0.52 -4.83 5.51
CA VAL A 27 -0.31 -4.23 4.46
C VAL A 27 0.22 -4.69 3.12
N LEU A 28 -0.68 -5.03 2.19
CA LEU A 28 -0.34 -5.46 0.83
C LEU A 28 -1.13 -4.65 -0.20
N THR A 29 -0.50 -4.23 -1.30
CA THR A 29 -1.21 -3.49 -2.36
C THR A 29 -0.70 -3.75 -3.78
N LYS A 30 -1.60 -3.62 -4.77
CA LYS A 30 -1.29 -3.47 -6.21
C LYS A 30 -1.25 -1.99 -6.65
N GLY A 31 -1.35 -1.08 -5.70
CA GLY A 31 -1.27 0.37 -5.89
C GLY A 31 0.08 0.94 -5.47
N VAL A 32 0.07 2.23 -5.17
CA VAL A 32 1.20 3.01 -4.67
C VAL A 32 0.90 3.37 -3.22
N TYR A 33 1.87 3.20 -2.34
CA TYR A 33 1.76 3.63 -0.95
C TYR A 33 1.81 5.17 -0.82
N PRO A 34 1.03 5.76 0.10
CA PRO A 34 1.15 7.17 0.41
C PRO A 34 2.41 7.40 1.25
N LYS A 35 3.21 8.39 0.87
CA LYS A 35 4.40 8.84 1.62
C LYS A 35 4.13 9.15 3.10
N LEU A 36 2.87 9.43 3.47
CA LEU A 36 2.47 9.64 4.87
C LEU A 36 2.88 8.46 5.78
N LEU A 37 2.90 7.22 5.28
CA LEU A 37 3.27 6.03 6.05
C LEU A 37 4.72 6.03 6.53
N THR A 38 5.59 6.90 6.01
CA THR A 38 6.96 7.07 6.51
C THR A 38 7.02 7.78 7.86
N ASN A 39 5.92 8.40 8.31
CA ASN A 39 5.81 8.95 9.66
C ASN A 39 5.64 7.80 10.67
N THR A 40 6.76 7.24 11.12
CA THR A 40 6.81 6.11 12.05
C THR A 40 6.39 6.48 13.47
N GLU A 41 6.42 7.75 13.86
CA GLU A 41 5.85 8.22 15.13
C GLU A 41 4.33 8.02 15.14
N LYS A 42 3.68 8.28 13.99
CA LYS A 42 2.23 8.16 13.84
C LYS A 42 1.77 6.74 13.50
N TYR A 43 2.48 6.06 12.60
CA TYR A 43 2.09 4.74 12.06
C TYR A 43 2.96 3.59 12.58
N GLY A 44 3.68 3.82 13.68
CA GLY A 44 4.52 2.81 14.33
C GLY A 44 5.74 2.40 13.51
N PRO A 45 6.81 1.93 14.16
CA PRO A 45 8.02 1.47 13.48
C PRO A 45 7.96 -0.01 13.03
N ASN A 46 6.97 -0.78 13.51
CA ASN A 46 6.95 -2.24 13.35
C ASN A 46 6.00 -2.76 12.25
N ASN A 47 5.41 -1.89 11.44
CA ASN A 47 4.54 -2.33 10.35
C ASN A 47 5.34 -2.87 9.15
N GLU A 48 4.75 -3.79 8.41
CA GLU A 48 5.26 -4.27 7.12
C GLU A 48 4.39 -3.76 5.98
N TYR A 49 5.04 -3.29 4.91
CA TYR A 49 4.40 -2.76 3.72
C TYR A 49 4.92 -3.52 2.50
N GLY A 50 4.06 -4.34 1.90
CA GLY A 50 4.38 -5.17 0.75
C GLY A 50 3.66 -4.71 -0.51
N ILE A 51 4.28 -4.92 -1.67
CA ILE A 51 3.61 -4.78 -2.95
C ILE A 51 3.32 -6.14 -3.56
N THR A 52 2.22 -6.25 -4.30
CA THR A 52 1.92 -7.46 -5.06
C THR A 52 2.52 -7.38 -6.46
N LEU A 53 3.37 -8.33 -6.81
CA LEU A 53 3.88 -8.57 -8.15
C LEU A 53 3.62 -10.04 -8.51
N VAL A 54 2.60 -10.29 -9.35
CA VAL A 54 2.22 -11.66 -9.78
C VAL A 54 3.02 -12.08 -11.01
N SER A 55 3.30 -11.14 -11.91
CA SER A 55 4.08 -11.34 -13.13
C SER A 55 4.83 -10.06 -13.46
N LEU A 56 5.91 -10.19 -14.24
CA LEU A 56 6.64 -9.06 -14.82
C LEU A 56 6.23 -8.78 -16.27
N ASP A 57 5.37 -9.62 -16.85
CA ASP A 57 4.82 -9.42 -18.19
C ASP A 57 3.77 -8.30 -18.18
N ASN A 58 3.97 -7.30 -19.03
CA ASN A 58 3.01 -6.21 -19.22
C ASN A 58 1.72 -6.68 -19.88
N ASN A 59 1.75 -7.72 -20.73
CA ASN A 59 0.55 -8.31 -21.32
C ASN A 59 -0.30 -8.99 -20.25
N PHE A 60 0.34 -9.68 -19.29
CA PHE A 60 -0.35 -10.21 -18.11
C PHE A 60 -1.02 -9.09 -17.32
N LYS A 61 -0.30 -7.99 -17.05
CA LYS A 61 -0.88 -6.82 -16.36
C LYS A 61 -2.09 -6.27 -17.11
N GLY A 62 -1.97 -6.07 -18.42
CA GLY A 62 -3.01 -5.47 -19.25
C GLY A 62 -4.29 -6.31 -19.23
N ARG A 63 -4.15 -7.64 -19.22
CA ARG A 63 -5.29 -8.57 -19.23
C ARG A 63 -5.91 -8.78 -17.85
N PHE A 64 -5.08 -8.95 -16.81
CA PHE A 64 -5.53 -9.41 -15.48
C PHE A 64 -5.50 -8.32 -14.40
N GLU A 65 -4.74 -7.25 -14.59
CA GLU A 65 -4.61 -6.14 -13.63
C GLU A 65 -4.70 -4.75 -14.30
N PRO A 66 -5.69 -4.47 -15.18
CA PRO A 66 -5.70 -3.25 -15.99
C PRO A 66 -5.70 -1.95 -15.17
N TYR A 67 -6.35 -1.93 -14.00
CA TYR A 67 -6.51 -0.73 -13.17
C TYR A 67 -5.47 -0.58 -12.04
N SER A 68 -4.56 -1.55 -11.92
CA SER A 68 -3.49 -1.51 -10.94
C SER A 68 -2.39 -0.52 -11.32
N ALA A 69 -1.60 -0.06 -10.34
CA ALA A 69 -0.46 0.82 -10.60
C ALA A 69 0.59 0.12 -11.48
N PRO A 70 1.34 0.86 -12.32
CA PRO A 70 2.50 0.32 -13.04
C PRO A 70 3.52 -0.31 -12.10
N TYR A 71 4.18 -1.39 -12.52
CA TYR A 71 5.12 -2.13 -11.67
C TYR A 71 6.23 -1.24 -11.10
N LYS A 72 6.79 -0.35 -11.92
CA LYS A 72 7.82 0.62 -11.47
C LYS A 72 7.30 1.54 -10.36
N GLU A 73 6.08 2.06 -10.51
CA GLU A 73 5.47 2.92 -9.49
C GLU A 73 5.26 2.18 -8.17
N ARG A 74 4.84 0.90 -8.21
CA ARG A 74 4.72 0.06 -7.01
C ARG A 74 6.07 -0.11 -6.30
N VAL A 75 7.12 -0.44 -7.05
CA VAL A 75 8.47 -0.67 -6.48
C VAL A 75 9.06 0.61 -5.89
N SER A 76 8.76 1.76 -6.48
CA SER A 76 9.29 3.06 -6.02
C SER A 76 8.48 3.73 -4.91
N SER A 77 7.33 3.16 -4.51
CA SER A 77 6.35 3.82 -3.64
C SER A 77 6.72 3.80 -2.16
#